data_AF-A0AAD7ELE0-F1
#
_entry.id   AF-A0AAD7ELE0-F1
#
_cell.length_a   1.000
_cell.length_b   1.000
_cell.length_c   1.000
_cell.angle_alpha   90.00
_cell.angle_beta   90.00
_cell.angle_gamma   90.00
#
_symmetry.space_group_name_H-M   'P 1'
#
loop_
_entity.id
_entity.type
_entity.pdbx_description
1 polymer ?
#
loop_
_entity_poly.entity_id
_entity_poly.type
_entity_poly.pdbx_seq_one_letter_code
_entity_poly.pdbx_strand_id
1 'polypeptide(L)' 'QLLVLGADNASNNNTLVDSLALRIGQLGRFRGKLHRIRCFAHILNLVMKVVINVFLCHYHCSLTEFYSGLPACFPTG' A
#
# COMPACT_ATOMS: atom_id res chain seq x y z
N GLN A 1 10.14 -18.71 20.92
CA GLN A 1 10.16 -17.23 20.85
C GLN A 1 9.44 -16.82 19.57
N LEU A 2 8.69 -15.71 19.56
CA LEU A 2 8.08 -15.21 18.31
C LEU A 2 9.08 -14.24 17.66
N LEU A 3 9.77 -14.73 16.63
CA LEU A 3 10.86 -14.00 15.99
C LEU A 3 10.35 -12.78 15.20
N VAL A 4 9.30 -12.97 14.40
CA VAL A 4 8.74 -11.96 13.51
C VAL A 4 7.25 -12.22 13.29
N LEU A 5 6.47 -11.15 13.12
CA LEU A 5 5.09 -11.14 12.68
C LEU A 5 4.98 -10.41 11.33
N GLY A 6 4.61 -11.12 10.27
CA GLY A 6 4.30 -10.54 8.97
C GLY A 6 2.79 -10.31 8.81
N ALA A 7 2.38 -9.10 8.48
CA ALA A 7 0.98 -8.77 8.19
C ALA A 7 0.89 -7.72 7.07
N ASP A 8 -0.28 -7.58 6.44
CA ASP A 8 -0.48 -6.51 5.47
C ASP A 8 -0.39 -5.11 6.13
N ASN A 9 -0.31 -4.08 5.30
CA ASN A 9 -0.10 -2.71 5.76
C ASN A 9 -1.41 -1.99 6.14
N ALA A 10 -2.53 -2.70 6.30
CA ALA A 10 -3.76 -2.10 6.78
C ALA A 10 -3.58 -1.57 8.21
N SER A 11 -4.20 -0.41 8.49
CA SER A 11 -4.19 0.22 9.81
C SER A 11 -4.83 -0.69 10.87
N ASN A 12 -5.80 -1.53 10.49
CA ASN A 12 -6.40 -2.54 11.36
C ASN A 12 -5.38 -3.51 11.94
N ASN A 13 -4.27 -3.80 11.24
CA ASN A 13 -3.23 -4.67 11.78
C ASN A 13 -2.37 -4.00 12.86
N ASN A 14 -2.55 -2.70 13.10
CA ASN A 14 -1.92 -2.02 14.24
C ASN A 14 -2.49 -2.55 15.56
N THR A 15 -3.82 -2.69 15.66
CA THR A 15 -4.48 -3.19 16.89
C THR A 15 -4.11 -4.65 17.16
N LEU A 16 -3.90 -5.45 16.11
CA LEU A 16 -3.39 -6.81 16.23
C LEU A 16 -1.98 -6.84 16.84
N VAL A 17 -1.08 -5.99 16.37
CA VAL A 17 0.31 -5.91 16.90
C VAL A 17 0.31 -5.40 18.34
N ASP A 18 -0.53 -4.41 18.66
CA ASP A 18 -0.61 -3.83 20.00
C ASP A 18 -1.21 -4.83 21.01
N SER A 19 -2.27 -5.54 20.61
CA SER A 19 -2.88 -6.59 21.46
C SER A 19 -1.95 -7.79 21.67
N LEU A 20 -1.18 -8.20 20.65
CA LEU A 20 -0.13 -9.20 20.80
C LEU A 20 0.98 -8.70 21.74
N ALA A 21 1.45 -7.46 21.57
CA ALA A 21 2.45 -6.89 22.46
C ALA A 21 2.00 -6.88 23.94
N LEU A 22 0.73 -6.56 24.21
CA LEU A 22 0.18 -6.60 25.57
C LEU A 22 0.09 -8.03 26.14
N ARG A 23 -0.36 -9.00 25.34
CA ARG A 23 -0.64 -10.37 25.83
C ARG A 23 0.60 -11.27 25.92
N ILE A 24 1.52 -11.16 24.97
CA ILE A 24 2.73 -12.01 24.89
C ILE A 24 4.04 -11.24 25.04
N GLY A 25 4.01 -9.90 25.05
CA GLY A 25 5.18 -9.08 25.38
C GLY A 25 5.56 -9.17 26.87
N GLN A 26 4.61 -9.43 27.77
CA GLN A 26 4.90 -9.71 29.19
C GLN A 26 5.76 -10.97 29.38
N LEU A 27 5.69 -11.93 28.44
CA LEU A 27 6.55 -13.12 28.44
C LEU A 27 7.92 -12.88 27.78
N GLY A 28 8.24 -11.63 27.39
CA GLY A 28 9.47 -11.27 26.69
C GLY A 28 9.58 -11.86 25.26
N ARG A 29 8.48 -12.41 24.73
CA ARG A 29 8.49 -13.20 23.48
C ARG A 29 8.19 -12.39 22.22
N PHE A 30 7.65 -11.18 22.36
CA PHE A 30 7.29 -10.32 21.23
C PHE A 30 7.43 -8.85 21.60
N ARG A 31 8.25 -8.11 20.87
CA ARG A 31 8.54 -6.68 21.15
C ARG A 31 7.64 -5.72 20.35
N GLY A 32 6.41 -6.14 20.04
CA GLY A 32 5.45 -5.32 19.31
C GLY A 32 5.97 -4.90 17.93
N LYS A 33 5.97 -3.59 17.67
CA LYS A 33 6.36 -3.00 16.38
C LYS A 33 7.78 -3.37 15.92
N LEU A 34 8.71 -3.63 16.85
CA LEU A 34 10.08 -4.06 16.52
C LEU A 34 10.14 -5.41 15.82
N HIS A 35 9.18 -6.29 16.06
CA HIS A 35 9.09 -7.61 15.42
C HIS A 35 8.04 -7.65 14.29
N ARG A 36 7.44 -6.51 13.92
CA ARG A 36 6.44 -6.46 12.83
C ARG A 36 7.14 -6.17 11.50
N ILE A 37 6.96 -7.07 10.54
CA ILE A 37 7.31 -6.83 9.13
C ILE A 37 6.05 -6.44 8.36
N ARG A 38 6.20 -5.38 7.54
CA ARG A 38 5.17 -4.89 6.61
C ARG A 38 5.19 -5.68 5.31
N CYS A 39 4.02 -5.97 4.75
CA CYS A 39 3.93 -6.75 3.52
C CYS A 39 4.44 -5.98 2.30
N PHE A 40 5.49 -6.50 1.65
CA PHE A 40 6.04 -5.92 0.42
C PHE A 40 5.06 -5.99 -0.75
N ALA A 41 4.23 -7.04 -0.82
CA ALA A 41 3.20 -7.16 -1.86
C ALA A 41 2.16 -6.02 -1.81
N HIS A 42 1.87 -5.48 -0.63
CA HIS A 42 0.97 -4.32 -0.52
C HIS A 42 1.60 -3.05 -1.12
N ILE A 43 2.92 -2.89 -0.97
CA ILE A 43 3.66 -1.79 -1.59
C ILE A 43 3.65 -1.95 -3.11
N LEU A 44 3.91 -3.16 -3.62
CA LEU A 44 3.83 -3.46 -5.05
C LEU A 44 2.44 -3.17 -5.62
N ASN A 45 1.37 -3.53 -4.90
CA ASN A 45 0.00 -3.22 -5.31
C ASN A 45 -0.26 -1.71 -5.42
N LEU A 46 0.24 -0.91 -4.47
CA LEU A 46 0.14 0.55 -4.53
C LEU A 46 0.95 1.14 -5.70
N VAL A 47 2.18 0.69 -5.89
CA VAL A 47 3.04 1.12 -7.00
C VAL A 47 2.38 0.77 -8.34
N MET A 48 1.90 -0.46 -8.49
CA MET A 48 1.21 -0.88 -9.71
C MET A 48 -0.05 -0.07 -9.97
N LYS A 49 -0.85 0.25 -8.95
CA LYS A 49 -2.02 1.13 -9.13
C LYS A 49 -1.63 2.49 -9.68
N VAL A 50 -0.54 3.09 -9.20
CA VAL A 50 -0.05 4.38 -9.72
C VAL A 50 0.46 4.23 -11.14
N VAL A 51 1.32 3.24 -11.41
CA VAL A 51 1.91 2.99 -12.73
C VAL A 51 0.80 2.75 -13.76
N ILE A 52 -0.14 1.86 -13.46
CA ILE A 52 -1.28 1.56 -14.32
C ILE A 52 -2.14 2.82 -14.51
N ASN A 53 -2.38 3.62 -13.48
CA ASN A 53 -3.15 4.86 -13.62
C ASN A 53 -2.45 5.89 -14.51
N VAL A 54 -1.13 6.08 -14.36
CA VAL A 54 -0.34 6.97 -15.24
C VAL A 54 -0.45 6.53 -16.69
N PHE A 55 -0.26 5.24 -16.98
CA PHE A 55 -0.35 4.74 -18.35
C PHE A 55 -1.79 4.77 -18.88
N LEU A 56 -2.78 4.36 -18.10
CA LEU A 56 -4.19 4.39 -18.50
C LEU A 56 -4.72 5.82 -18.68
N CYS A 57 -4.27 6.78 -17.87
CA CYS A 57 -4.62 8.19 -18.05
C CYS A 57 -3.99 8.73 -19.35
N HIS A 58 -2.75 8.35 -19.67
CA HIS A 58 -2.14 8.63 -20.97
C HIS A 58 -2.90 7.98 -22.14
N TYR A 59 -3.31 6.72 -22.03
CA TYR A 59 -4.11 6.06 -23.05
C TYR A 59 -5.49 6.69 -23.21
N HIS A 60 -6.14 7.06 -22.10
CA HIS A 60 -7.43 7.75 -22.14
C HIS A 60 -7.28 9.11 -22.81
N CYS A 61 -6.23 9.87 -22.48
CA CYS A 61 -5.91 11.14 -23.12
C CYS A 61 -5.66 10.99 -24.63
N SER A 62 -4.84 10.02 -25.05
CA SER A 62 -4.59 9.73 -26.47
C SER A 62 -5.84 9.23 -27.23
N LEU A 63 -6.72 8.46 -26.59
CA LEU A 63 -7.99 8.03 -27.19
C LEU A 63 -8.99 9.19 -27.32
N THR A 64 -9.07 10.08 -26.33
CA THR A 64 -9.88 11.30 -26.46
C THR A 64 -9.34 12.24 -27.53
N GLU A 65 -8.02 12.44 -27.64
CA GLU A 65 -7.43 13.24 -28.73
C GLU A 65 -7.74 12.64 -30.10
N PHE A 66 -7.66 11.31 -30.25
CA PHE A 66 -7.94 10.63 -31.52
C PHE A 66 -9.43 10.64 -31.91
N TYR A 67 -10.36 10.50 -30.94
CA TYR A 67 -11.80 10.47 -31.21
C TYR A 67 -12.47 11.85 -31.27
N SER A 68 -11.91 12.87 -30.61
CA SER A 68 -12.57 14.19 -30.49
C SER A 68 -11.82 15.34 -31.18
N GLY A 69 -10.56 15.17 -31.58
CA GLY A 69 -9.79 16.21 -32.30
C GLY A 69 -9.52 17.48 -31.49
N LEU A 70 -9.79 17.48 -30.18
CA LEU A 70 -9.42 18.57 -29.27
C LEU A 70 -8.11 18.24 -28.53
N PRO A 71 -7.24 19.23 -28.28
CA PRO A 71 -5.96 19.01 -27.60
C PRO A 71 -6.17 18.59 -26.14
N ALA A 72 -5.33 17.66 -25.68
CA ALA A 72 -5.30 17.07 -24.35
C ALA A 72 -5.66 18.02 -23.19
N CYS A 73 -6.47 17.51 -22.26
CA CYS A 73 -6.68 18.09 -20.94
C CYS A 73 -5.34 18.26 -20.22
N PHE A 74 -4.82 19.49 -20.19
CA PHE A 74 -3.76 19.87 -19.26
C PHE A 74 -4.29 19.77 -17.82
N PRO A 75 -3.52 19.23 -16.87
CA PRO A 75 -3.87 19.34 -15.47
C PRO A 75 -3.60 20.79 -15.04
N THR A 76 -4.65 21.58 -14.84
CA THR A 76 -4.54 22.81 -14.04
C THR A 76 -4.28 22.39 -12.60
N GLY A 77 -3.17 22.87 -12.03
CA GLY A 77 -2.78 22.63 -10.65
C GLY A 77 -3.78 23.14 -9.61
#